data_AF-A0A257NEF0-F1
#
_entry.id   AF-A0A257NEF0-F1
#
_cell.length_a   1.000
_cell.length_b   1.000
_cell.length_c   1.000
_cell.angle_alpha   90.00
_cell.angle_beta   90.00
_cell.angle_gamma   90.00
#
_symmetry.space_group_name_H-M   'P 1'
#
loop_
_entity.id
_entity.type
_entity.pdbx_description
1 polymer ?
#
loop_
_entity_poly.entity_id
_entity_poly.type
_entity_poly.pdbx_seq_one_letter_code
_entity_poly.pdbx_strand_id
1 'polypeptide(L)'
;MTPKFTPLKDHDTPIKVLFTGYLCTVGIGYLFALIQILFTHGMADGKFGLSIDDIVYSYYGNRSGTVLEQKLNGSMKENAPEQERFKIMEWIRGGADIDDYKDDGIEKIIETRCVMCHNKEASGIPSFTEVEGLKAYTAQDEGATFASLTRVSHVHMFGISFIFMFVGLIFSFAETTTTQYKCIAIGMPYFFLVADIMSWWLTKIHPWFAWLVIFAGMGMGISFMFMWVTSILEMWLFKPVFINGLGSRYLQWRDSPEASIADRIWVVIKALASQVKPAVAFVTEQWLKHVWPVIKGLFKK
;
A
#
# COMPACT_ATOMS: atom_id res chain seq x y z
N MET A 1 -3.45 25.82 -33.75
CA MET A 1 -4.71 25.12 -33.44
C MET A 1 -4.40 23.68 -33.07
N THR A 2 -4.53 23.32 -31.79
CA THR A 2 -4.55 21.96 -31.20
C THR A 2 -4.64 22.09 -29.67
N PRO A 3 -5.44 21.30 -28.91
CA PRO A 3 -6.49 20.32 -29.28
C PRO A 3 -7.90 20.77 -28.78
N LYS A 4 -9.03 20.61 -29.49
CA LYS A 4 -9.81 19.43 -29.97
C LYS A 4 -10.62 18.64 -28.91
N PHE A 5 -10.54 18.95 -27.61
CA PHE A 5 -11.34 18.31 -26.57
C PHE A 5 -12.07 19.36 -25.71
N THR A 6 -13.33 19.08 -25.33
CA THR A 6 -14.14 19.93 -24.46
C THR A 6 -13.61 19.87 -23.03
N PRO A 7 -13.24 20.99 -22.40
CA PRO A 7 -12.82 21.03 -20.99
C PRO A 7 -13.91 20.54 -20.02
N LEU A 8 -13.51 20.07 -18.83
CA LEU A 8 -14.44 19.61 -17.78
C LEU A 8 -15.53 20.63 -17.44
N LYS A 9 -15.19 21.91 -17.40
CA LYS A 9 -16.14 23.01 -17.12
C LYS A 9 -17.18 23.22 -18.23
N ASP A 10 -16.87 22.81 -19.47
CA ASP A 10 -17.69 23.10 -20.66
C ASP A 10 -18.53 21.88 -21.11
N HIS A 11 -18.42 20.75 -20.42
CA HIS A 11 -19.26 19.58 -20.66
C HIS A 11 -20.72 19.77 -20.21
N ASP A 12 -21.64 19.08 -20.90
CA ASP A 12 -23.05 19.05 -20.54
C ASP A 12 -23.29 18.45 -19.16
N THR A 13 -24.36 18.90 -18.50
CA THR A 13 -24.73 18.46 -17.15
C THR A 13 -24.79 16.94 -16.97
N PRO A 14 -25.34 16.12 -17.90
CA PRO A 14 -25.35 14.66 -17.74
C PRO A 14 -23.95 14.04 -17.61
N ILE A 15 -22.96 14.54 -18.37
CA ILE A 15 -21.57 14.06 -18.30
C ILE A 15 -20.94 14.47 -16.98
N LYS A 16 -21.15 15.72 -16.55
CA LYS A 16 -20.67 16.20 -15.24
C LYS A 16 -21.24 15.38 -14.09
N VAL A 17 -22.53 15.04 -14.15
CA VAL A 17 -23.19 14.17 -13.16
C VAL A 17 -22.57 12.77 -13.17
N LEU A 18 -22.34 12.18 -14.35
CA LEU A 18 -21.70 10.86 -14.48
C LEU A 18 -20.29 10.85 -13.86
N PHE A 19 -19.44 11.81 -14.24
CA PHE A 19 -18.07 11.91 -13.75
C PHE A 19 -18.02 12.20 -12.25
N THR A 20 -18.87 13.10 -11.77
CA THR A 20 -18.96 13.42 -10.34
C THR A 20 -19.45 12.23 -9.53
N GLY A 21 -20.48 11.50 -10.02
CA GLY A 21 -20.98 10.29 -9.37
C GLY A 21 -19.88 9.25 -9.22
N TYR A 22 -19.14 8.96 -10.30
CA TYR A 22 -18.00 8.05 -10.26
C TYR A 22 -16.92 8.50 -9.26
N LEU A 23 -16.48 9.77 -9.34
CA LEU A 23 -15.45 10.31 -8.45
C LEU A 23 -15.88 10.31 -6.98
N CYS A 24 -17.15 10.60 -6.67
CA CYS A 24 -17.67 10.52 -5.31
C CYS A 24 -17.68 9.08 -4.80
N THR A 25 -18.15 8.11 -5.59
CA THR A 25 -18.16 6.70 -5.20
C THR A 25 -16.74 6.18 -4.94
N VAL A 26 -15.78 6.48 -5.83
CA VAL A 26 -14.38 6.11 -5.64
C VAL A 26 -13.77 6.82 -4.43
N GLY A 27 -14.08 8.09 -4.20
CA GLY A 27 -13.63 8.85 -3.03
C GLY A 27 -14.10 8.22 -1.71
N ILE A 28 -15.38 7.83 -1.64
CA ILE A 28 -15.92 7.10 -0.48
C ILE A 28 -15.23 5.73 -0.35
N GLY A 29 -15.08 4.99 -1.45
CA GLY A 29 -14.37 3.71 -1.46
C GLY A 29 -12.93 3.81 -0.94
N TYR A 30 -12.22 4.90 -1.28
CA TYR A 30 -10.88 5.18 -0.77
C TYR A 30 -10.87 5.37 0.75
N LEU A 31 -11.86 6.07 1.33
CA LEU A 31 -11.99 6.20 2.78
C LEU A 31 -12.23 4.85 3.46
N PHE A 32 -13.10 4.02 2.90
CA PHE A 32 -13.32 2.66 3.41
C PHE A 32 -12.07 1.78 3.28
N ALA A 33 -11.27 1.95 2.24
CA ALA A 33 -9.99 1.26 2.11
C ALA A 33 -9.00 1.66 3.23
N LEU A 34 -8.92 2.95 3.58
CA LEU A 34 -8.10 3.42 4.71
C LEU A 34 -8.59 2.84 6.04
N ILE A 35 -9.90 2.81 6.26
CA ILE A 35 -10.52 2.19 7.43
C ILE A 35 -10.16 0.69 7.48
N GLN A 36 -10.30 -0.02 6.36
CA GLN A 36 -9.96 -1.43 6.25
C GLN A 36 -8.48 -1.67 6.60
N ILE A 37 -7.56 -0.84 6.11
CA ILE A 37 -6.13 -0.93 6.44
C ILE A 37 -5.91 -0.76 7.95
N LEU A 38 -6.55 0.24 8.56
CA LEU A 38 -6.45 0.47 10.00
C LEU A 38 -6.95 -0.74 10.82
N PHE A 39 -8.07 -1.36 10.43
CA PHE A 39 -8.60 -2.52 11.16
C PHE A 39 -7.89 -3.84 10.84
N THR A 40 -7.28 -3.97 9.65
CA THR A 40 -6.60 -5.21 9.24
C THR A 40 -5.16 -5.25 9.75
N HIS A 41 -4.47 -4.11 9.70
CA HIS A 41 -3.04 -4.01 10.00
C HIS A 41 -2.75 -3.20 11.24
N GLY A 42 -3.60 -2.24 11.60
CA GLY A 42 -3.30 -1.24 12.62
C GLY A 42 -3.40 -1.68 14.09
N MET A 43 -3.36 -2.99 14.32
CA MET A 43 -3.29 -3.64 15.63
C MET A 43 -2.29 -4.81 15.60
N ALA A 44 -1.45 -4.89 14.56
CA ALA A 44 -0.53 -6.00 14.37
C ALA A 44 0.66 -5.93 15.35
N ASP A 45 1.08 -4.72 15.72
CA ASP A 45 2.08 -4.46 16.78
C ASP A 45 1.47 -4.39 18.21
N GLY A 46 0.15 -4.53 18.32
CA GLY A 46 -0.62 -4.47 19.56
C GLY A 46 -0.93 -3.07 20.08
N LYS A 47 -0.67 -2.02 19.30
CA LYS A 47 -1.12 -0.65 19.54
C LYS A 47 -2.08 -0.23 18.43
N PHE A 48 -3.09 0.55 18.79
CA PHE A 48 -3.99 1.11 17.79
C PHE A 48 -3.28 2.21 17.01
N GLY A 49 -3.10 2.03 15.70
CA GLY A 49 -2.44 3.01 14.84
C GLY A 49 -2.03 2.43 13.50
N LEU A 50 -1.21 3.13 12.73
CA LEU A 50 -0.49 2.55 11.59
C LEU A 50 0.99 2.84 11.79
N SER A 51 1.73 1.85 12.27
CA SER A 51 3.17 1.91 12.46
C SER A 51 3.89 1.15 11.35
N ILE A 52 5.21 1.33 11.27
CA ILE A 52 6.04 0.51 10.39
C ILE A 52 6.08 -0.93 10.89
N ASP A 53 6.04 -1.11 12.21
CA ASP A 53 6.08 -2.42 12.85
C ASP A 53 4.81 -3.21 12.50
N ASP A 54 3.65 -2.55 12.37
CA ASP A 54 2.41 -3.19 11.90
C ASP A 54 2.57 -3.81 10.50
N ILE A 55 3.23 -3.11 9.59
CA ILE A 55 3.51 -3.58 8.22
C ILE A 55 4.52 -4.74 8.27
N VAL A 56 5.56 -4.61 9.08
CA VAL A 56 6.56 -5.67 9.28
C VAL A 56 5.90 -6.94 9.81
N TYR A 57 5.14 -6.85 10.90
CA TYR A 57 4.46 -8.03 11.46
C TYR A 57 3.42 -8.61 10.50
N SER A 58 2.73 -7.78 9.73
CA SER A 58 1.75 -8.25 8.75
C SER A 58 2.37 -9.04 7.59
N TYR A 59 3.51 -8.58 7.06
CA TYR A 59 4.11 -9.18 5.86
C TYR A 59 5.32 -10.07 6.17
N TYR A 60 6.25 -9.65 7.02
CA TYR A 60 7.45 -10.42 7.39
C TYR A 60 7.17 -11.45 8.51
N GLY A 61 6.23 -11.12 9.40
CA GLY A 61 5.93 -11.87 10.63
C GLY A 61 6.91 -11.58 11.76
N ASN A 62 6.53 -11.97 12.98
CA ASN A 62 7.46 -11.95 14.11
C ASN A 62 8.28 -13.26 14.17
N ARG A 63 9.50 -13.21 13.63
CA ARG A 63 10.41 -14.37 13.62
C ARG A 63 10.91 -14.79 15.01
N SER A 64 10.68 -13.98 16.04
CA SER A 64 11.08 -14.29 17.41
C SER A 64 9.96 -14.93 18.25
N GLY A 65 8.75 -15.07 17.68
CA GLY A 65 7.60 -15.63 18.37
C GLY A 65 6.70 -16.44 17.44
N THR A 66 5.53 -16.82 17.96
CA THR A 66 4.55 -17.64 17.23
C THR A 66 3.33 -16.84 16.81
N VAL A 67 2.56 -17.35 15.86
CA VAL A 67 1.35 -16.66 15.37
C VAL A 67 0.36 -16.43 16.52
N LEU A 68 0.15 -17.45 17.37
CA LEU A 68 -0.76 -17.37 18.51
C LEU A 68 -0.27 -16.35 19.56
N GLU A 69 1.03 -16.33 19.85
CA GLU A 69 1.64 -15.36 20.76
C GLU A 69 1.50 -13.90 20.24
N GLN A 70 1.70 -13.68 18.94
CA GLN A 70 1.47 -12.35 18.34
C GLN A 70 0.00 -11.94 18.47
N LYS A 71 -0.94 -12.84 18.21
CA LYS A 71 -2.37 -12.52 18.34
C LYS A 71 -2.74 -12.20 19.79
N LEU A 72 -2.24 -12.95 20.77
CA LEU A 72 -2.50 -12.71 22.19
C LEU A 72 -1.87 -11.41 22.73
N ASN A 73 -0.78 -10.92 22.11
CA ASN A 73 -0.21 -9.61 22.43
C ASN A 73 -0.81 -8.46 21.60
N GLY A 74 -1.48 -8.78 20.49
CA GLY A 74 -2.07 -7.83 19.56
C GLY A 74 -3.60 -7.85 19.54
N SER A 75 -4.19 -8.18 18.40
CA SER A 75 -5.64 -8.07 18.16
C SER A 75 -6.52 -8.93 19.09
N MET A 76 -5.98 -9.99 19.72
CA MET A 76 -6.71 -10.85 20.65
C MET A 76 -6.39 -10.57 22.13
N LYS A 77 -5.59 -9.55 22.41
CA LYS A 77 -5.17 -9.19 23.77
C LYS A 77 -6.37 -9.03 24.70
N GLU A 78 -7.36 -8.24 24.33
CA GLU A 78 -8.50 -7.95 25.20
C GLU A 78 -9.49 -9.12 25.38
N ASN A 79 -9.29 -10.25 24.68
CA ASN A 79 -10.18 -11.41 24.74
C ASN A 79 -9.82 -12.42 25.84
N ALA A 80 -8.69 -12.23 26.53
CA ALA A 80 -8.29 -13.05 27.66
C ALA A 80 -7.54 -12.23 28.73
N PRO A 81 -7.75 -12.49 30.03
CA PRO A 81 -6.99 -11.88 31.12
C PRO A 81 -5.49 -12.12 30.96
N GLU A 82 -4.68 -11.19 31.46
CA GLU A 82 -3.21 -11.25 31.33
C GLU A 82 -2.61 -12.56 31.85
N GLN A 83 -3.10 -13.07 32.99
CA GLN A 83 -2.65 -14.34 33.56
C GLN A 83 -2.95 -15.55 32.65
N GLU A 84 -4.14 -15.61 32.06
CA GLU A 84 -4.53 -16.68 31.14
C GLU A 84 -3.73 -16.61 29.83
N ARG A 85 -3.51 -15.40 29.29
CA ARG A 85 -2.64 -15.21 28.10
C ARG A 85 -1.20 -15.62 28.38
N PHE A 86 -0.66 -15.26 29.54
CA PHE A 86 0.71 -15.61 29.92
C PHE A 86 0.91 -17.12 29.98
N LYS A 87 -0.04 -17.86 30.59
CA LYS A 87 -0.02 -19.32 30.59
C LYS A 87 -0.01 -19.92 29.18
N ILE A 88 -0.86 -19.41 28.28
CA ILE A 88 -0.88 -19.88 26.90
C ILE A 88 0.48 -19.59 26.22
N MET A 89 1.04 -18.40 26.42
CA MET A 89 2.34 -18.04 25.85
C MET A 89 3.49 -18.89 26.40
N GLU A 90 3.47 -19.23 27.69
CA GLU A 90 4.46 -20.10 28.32
C GLU A 90 4.40 -21.52 27.74
N TRP A 91 3.21 -22.09 27.62
CA TRP A 91 2.99 -23.39 26.98
C TRP A 91 3.50 -23.41 25.53
N ILE A 92 3.24 -22.34 24.75
CA ILE A 92 3.73 -22.23 23.37
C ILE A 92 5.27 -22.20 23.33
N ARG A 93 5.89 -21.40 24.20
CA ARG A 93 7.36 -21.30 24.30
C ARG A 93 8.00 -22.59 24.78
N GLY A 94 7.27 -23.40 25.56
CA GLY A 94 7.64 -24.75 25.98
C GLY A 94 7.62 -25.81 24.87
N GLY A 95 7.16 -25.47 23.66
CA GLY A 95 7.10 -26.38 22.51
C GLY A 95 5.68 -26.84 22.15
N ALA A 96 4.65 -26.32 22.84
CA ALA A 96 3.24 -26.63 22.59
C ALA A 96 2.94 -28.14 22.63
N ASP A 97 3.42 -28.82 23.67
CA ASP A 97 3.15 -30.24 23.89
C ASP A 97 1.67 -30.49 24.26
N ILE A 98 1.10 -31.60 23.80
CA ILE A 98 -0.32 -31.91 23.99
C ILE A 98 -0.59 -32.40 25.42
N ASP A 99 0.38 -33.03 26.06
CA ASP A 99 0.22 -33.53 27.43
C ASP A 99 0.15 -32.33 28.39
N ASP A 100 1.08 -31.37 28.26
CA ASP A 100 1.09 -30.11 29.02
C ASP A 100 -0.17 -29.26 28.74
N TYR A 101 -0.72 -29.31 27.52
CA TYR A 101 -1.92 -28.55 27.16
C TYR A 101 -3.12 -28.88 28.05
N LYS A 102 -3.27 -30.15 28.45
CA LYS A 102 -4.34 -30.60 29.34
C LYS A 102 -3.96 -30.42 30.80
N ASP A 103 -2.74 -30.81 31.16
CA ASP A 103 -2.27 -30.82 32.54
C ASP A 103 -2.17 -29.40 33.13
N ASP A 104 -1.72 -28.42 32.34
CA ASP A 104 -1.61 -27.01 32.77
C ASP A 104 -2.94 -26.23 32.69
N GLY A 105 -4.01 -26.91 32.24
CA GLY A 105 -5.35 -26.34 32.12
C GLY A 105 -5.53 -25.36 30.95
N ILE A 106 -4.64 -25.40 29.96
CA ILE A 106 -4.72 -24.55 28.75
C ILE A 106 -5.96 -24.91 27.92
N GLU A 107 -6.30 -26.19 27.83
CA GLU A 107 -7.53 -26.69 27.20
C GLU A 107 -8.77 -25.93 27.69
N LYS A 108 -8.93 -25.83 29.01
CA LYS A 108 -10.07 -25.14 29.61
C LYS A 108 -10.09 -23.64 29.27
N ILE A 109 -8.94 -22.99 29.16
CA ILE A 109 -8.85 -21.57 28.78
C ILE A 109 -9.31 -21.41 27.32
N ILE A 110 -8.78 -22.23 26.42
CA ILE A 110 -9.12 -22.19 24.99
C ILE A 110 -10.60 -22.48 24.77
N GLU A 111 -11.15 -23.50 25.42
CA GLU A 111 -12.58 -23.85 25.35
C GLU A 111 -13.47 -22.70 25.84
N THR A 112 -13.10 -22.09 26.97
CA THR A 112 -13.94 -21.05 27.61
C THR A 112 -13.88 -19.71 26.87
N ARG A 113 -12.72 -19.35 26.32
CA ARG A 113 -12.46 -18.00 25.80
C ARG A 113 -12.36 -17.93 24.28
N CYS A 114 -11.79 -18.95 23.65
CA CYS A 114 -11.44 -18.90 22.25
C CYS A 114 -12.48 -19.63 21.39
N VAL A 115 -12.91 -20.83 21.79
CA VAL A 115 -13.84 -21.67 21.00
C VAL A 115 -15.20 -21.01 20.79
N MET A 116 -15.62 -20.10 21.67
CA MET A 116 -16.86 -19.33 21.49
C MET A 116 -16.92 -18.60 20.12
N CYS A 117 -15.79 -18.11 19.63
CA CYS A 117 -15.66 -17.51 18.30
C CYS A 117 -14.95 -18.46 17.33
N HIS A 118 -13.91 -19.17 17.77
CA HIS A 118 -13.10 -20.07 16.98
C HIS A 118 -13.66 -21.50 16.95
N ASN A 119 -14.93 -21.66 16.55
CA ASN A 119 -15.60 -22.96 16.38
C ASN A 119 -15.69 -23.36 14.90
N LYS A 120 -16.22 -24.57 14.63
CA LYS A 120 -16.35 -25.12 13.27
C LYS A 120 -17.34 -24.37 12.37
N GLU A 121 -18.25 -23.60 12.96
CA GLU A 121 -19.30 -22.85 12.26
C GLU A 121 -18.86 -21.43 11.91
N ALA A 122 -17.74 -20.97 12.47
CA ALA A 122 -17.21 -19.64 12.23
C ALA A 122 -16.65 -19.50 10.81
N SER A 123 -17.15 -18.50 10.08
CA SER A 123 -16.66 -18.17 8.74
C SER A 123 -15.58 -17.09 8.81
N GLY A 124 -14.43 -17.35 8.19
CA GLY A 124 -13.34 -16.37 8.07
C GLY A 124 -12.34 -16.34 9.23
N ILE A 125 -12.49 -17.20 10.25
CA ILE A 125 -11.51 -17.37 11.34
C ILE A 125 -11.26 -18.87 11.61
N PRO A 126 -10.07 -19.27 12.08
CA PRO A 126 -9.74 -20.67 12.29
C PRO A 126 -10.53 -21.30 13.44
N SER A 127 -10.75 -22.61 13.37
CA SER A 127 -11.39 -23.37 14.45
C SER A 127 -10.33 -23.94 15.41
N PHE A 128 -10.57 -23.80 16.70
CA PHE A 128 -9.77 -24.34 17.80
C PHE A 128 -10.54 -25.38 18.62
N THR A 129 -11.62 -25.94 18.07
CA THR A 129 -12.38 -27.02 18.70
C THR A 129 -11.53 -28.30 18.84
N GLU A 130 -10.53 -28.46 17.99
CA GLU A 130 -9.56 -29.55 18.01
C GLU A 130 -8.15 -28.96 18.19
N VAL A 131 -7.32 -29.61 19.00
CA VAL A 131 -5.98 -29.12 19.37
C VAL A 131 -5.07 -29.05 18.14
N GLU A 132 -5.27 -29.92 17.17
CA GLU A 132 -4.56 -29.94 15.89
C GLU A 132 -4.74 -28.61 15.12
N GLY A 133 -5.95 -28.04 15.18
CA GLY A 133 -6.26 -26.73 14.59
C GLY A 133 -5.50 -25.60 15.29
N LEU A 134 -5.30 -25.70 16.60
CA LEU A 134 -4.52 -24.74 17.39
C LEU A 134 -3.02 -24.88 17.15
N LYS A 135 -2.52 -26.12 17.01
CA LYS A 135 -1.09 -26.45 16.84
C LYS A 135 -0.48 -25.81 15.58
N ALA A 136 -1.27 -25.61 14.52
CA ALA A 136 -0.81 -24.88 13.34
C ALA A 136 -0.39 -23.42 13.64
N TYR A 137 -0.93 -22.82 14.71
CA TYR A 137 -0.67 -21.43 15.10
C TYR A 137 0.38 -21.28 16.20
N THR A 138 0.89 -22.40 16.73
CA THR A 138 2.06 -22.41 17.62
C THR A 138 3.37 -22.44 16.84
N ALA A 139 3.31 -22.53 15.51
CA ALA A 139 4.46 -22.33 14.63
C ALA A 139 4.92 -20.86 14.62
N GLN A 140 6.18 -20.67 14.22
CA GLN A 140 6.80 -19.35 14.06
C GLN A 140 5.94 -18.45 13.15
N ASP A 141 5.77 -17.19 13.54
CA ASP A 141 5.02 -16.23 12.73
C ASP A 141 5.83 -15.80 11.50
N GLU A 142 5.38 -16.25 10.34
CA GLU A 142 5.95 -15.86 9.06
C GLU A 142 5.21 -14.70 8.38
N GLY A 143 4.17 -14.14 9.00
CA GLY A 143 3.33 -13.11 8.39
C GLY A 143 2.48 -13.64 7.23
N ALA A 144 2.26 -12.79 6.22
CA ALA A 144 1.40 -13.12 5.07
C ALA A 144 1.87 -14.35 4.29
N THR A 145 0.97 -15.31 4.06
CA THR A 145 1.27 -16.50 3.25
C THR A 145 1.45 -16.17 1.77
N PHE A 146 2.23 -16.96 1.05
CA PHE A 146 2.41 -16.81 -0.41
C PHE A 146 1.08 -16.84 -1.18
N ALA A 147 0.15 -17.70 -0.78
CA ALA A 147 -1.16 -17.81 -1.41
C ALA A 147 -2.00 -16.54 -1.18
N SER A 148 -1.99 -16.00 0.05
CA SER A 148 -2.66 -14.74 0.36
C SER A 148 -2.05 -13.58 -0.43
N LEU A 149 -0.72 -13.48 -0.41
CA LEU A 149 0.01 -12.41 -1.08
C LEU A 149 -0.21 -12.43 -2.60
N THR A 150 -0.22 -13.62 -3.21
CA THR A 150 -0.52 -13.77 -4.64
C THR A 150 -1.95 -13.33 -4.98
N ARG A 151 -2.93 -13.75 -4.17
CA ARG A 151 -4.34 -13.38 -4.35
C ARG A 151 -4.53 -11.87 -4.24
N VAL A 152 -4.02 -11.26 -3.17
CA VAL A 152 -4.15 -9.83 -2.90
C VAL A 152 -3.44 -9.02 -3.98
N SER A 153 -2.23 -9.42 -4.39
CA SER A 153 -1.48 -8.81 -5.49
C SER A 153 -2.28 -8.81 -6.80
N HIS A 154 -2.89 -9.95 -7.16
CA HIS A 154 -3.68 -10.08 -8.38
C HIS A 154 -4.89 -9.15 -8.38
N VAL A 155 -5.68 -9.16 -7.29
CA VAL A 155 -6.90 -8.35 -7.18
C VAL A 155 -6.57 -6.85 -7.16
N HIS A 156 -5.54 -6.43 -6.41
CA HIS A 156 -5.16 -5.02 -6.31
C HIS A 156 -4.59 -4.49 -7.62
N MET A 157 -3.71 -5.25 -8.28
CA MET A 157 -3.10 -4.83 -9.54
C MET A 157 -4.14 -4.57 -10.62
N PHE A 158 -5.13 -5.45 -10.77
CA PHE A 158 -6.19 -5.28 -11.75
C PHE A 158 -7.17 -4.18 -11.30
N GLY A 159 -7.74 -4.30 -10.09
CA GLY A 159 -8.78 -3.41 -9.60
C GLY A 159 -8.34 -1.94 -9.53
N ILE A 160 -7.18 -1.67 -8.93
CA ILE A 160 -6.66 -0.31 -8.78
C ILE A 160 -6.30 0.31 -10.14
N SER A 161 -5.81 -0.50 -11.09
CA SER A 161 -5.54 -0.03 -12.46
C SER A 161 -6.81 0.48 -13.16
N PHE A 162 -7.95 -0.20 -13.02
CA PHE A 162 -9.22 0.32 -13.57
C PHE A 162 -9.64 1.62 -12.91
N ILE A 163 -9.52 1.71 -11.58
CA ILE A 163 -9.88 2.92 -10.85
C ILE A 163 -9.09 4.12 -11.39
N PHE A 164 -7.77 3.99 -11.48
CA PHE A 164 -6.90 5.06 -11.98
C PHE A 164 -7.02 5.30 -13.49
N MET A 165 -7.43 4.31 -14.27
CA MET A 165 -7.73 4.51 -15.69
C MET A 165 -8.91 5.47 -15.87
N PHE A 166 -10.01 5.26 -15.14
CA PHE A 166 -11.17 6.15 -15.25
C PHE A 166 -10.95 7.50 -14.56
N VAL A 167 -10.31 7.54 -13.39
CA VAL A 167 -9.94 8.82 -12.74
C VAL A 167 -9.01 9.63 -13.63
N GLY A 168 -7.98 8.99 -14.19
CA GLY A 168 -7.03 9.63 -15.10
C GLY A 168 -7.68 10.06 -16.42
N LEU A 169 -8.63 9.29 -16.96
CA LEU A 169 -9.42 9.67 -18.12
C LEU A 169 -10.23 10.94 -17.86
N ILE A 170 -10.97 11.00 -16.75
CA ILE A 170 -11.75 12.19 -16.38
C ILE A 170 -10.81 13.39 -16.22
N PHE A 171 -9.72 13.21 -15.48
CA PHE A 171 -8.73 14.26 -15.25
C PHE A 171 -8.02 14.73 -16.53
N SER A 172 -7.91 13.89 -17.55
CA SER A 172 -7.30 14.29 -18.83
C SER A 172 -8.04 15.46 -19.50
N PHE A 173 -9.35 15.61 -19.24
CA PHE A 173 -10.19 16.71 -19.72
C PHE A 173 -10.02 18.02 -18.92
N ALA A 174 -9.26 18.02 -17.81
CA ALA A 174 -9.06 19.21 -16.97
C ALA A 174 -8.17 20.26 -17.65
N GLU A 175 -8.69 21.40 -18.08
CA GLU A 175 -7.92 22.48 -18.70
C GLU A 175 -6.95 23.17 -17.74
N THR A 176 -7.26 23.22 -16.44
CA THR A 176 -6.48 23.97 -15.45
C THR A 176 -5.00 23.56 -15.37
N THR A 177 -4.69 22.31 -15.69
CA THR A 177 -3.36 21.72 -15.50
C THR A 177 -2.56 21.62 -16.81
N THR A 178 -1.26 21.96 -16.79
CA THR A 178 -0.40 21.80 -17.98
C THR A 178 -0.23 20.33 -18.37
N THR A 179 0.03 20.06 -19.66
CA THR A 179 0.16 18.69 -20.18
C THR A 179 1.20 17.85 -19.43
N GLN A 180 2.30 18.44 -19.00
CA GLN A 180 3.34 17.72 -18.25
C GLN A 180 2.82 17.20 -16.90
N TYR A 181 2.18 18.07 -16.12
CA TYR A 181 1.59 17.66 -14.84
C TYR A 181 0.46 16.65 -15.02
N LYS A 182 -0.30 16.74 -16.12
CA LYS A 182 -1.28 15.70 -16.47
C LYS A 182 -0.62 14.35 -16.69
N CYS A 183 0.42 14.29 -17.51
CA CYS A 183 1.14 13.05 -17.78
C CYS A 183 1.75 12.45 -16.51
N ILE A 184 2.33 13.30 -15.65
CA ILE A 184 2.91 12.85 -14.37
C ILE A 184 1.82 12.31 -13.45
N ALA A 185 0.74 13.08 -13.23
CA ALA A 185 -0.35 12.66 -12.34
C ALA A 185 -1.04 11.39 -12.84
N ILE A 186 -1.28 11.26 -14.15
CA ILE A 186 -1.90 10.05 -14.72
C ILE A 186 -0.94 8.85 -14.65
N GLY A 187 0.36 9.04 -14.91
CA GLY A 187 1.34 7.95 -14.92
C GLY A 187 1.76 7.46 -13.53
N MET A 188 1.83 8.37 -12.56
CA MET A 188 2.34 8.14 -11.22
C MET A 188 1.67 6.97 -10.47
N PRO A 189 0.32 6.83 -10.46
CA PRO A 189 -0.35 5.74 -9.78
C PRO A 189 0.06 4.36 -10.29
N TYR A 190 0.28 4.18 -11.59
CA TYR A 190 0.68 2.90 -12.15
C TYR A 190 2.09 2.50 -11.71
N PHE A 191 3.02 3.46 -11.68
CA PHE A 191 4.36 3.23 -11.17
C PHE A 191 4.33 2.84 -9.69
N PHE A 192 3.62 3.61 -8.87
CA PHE A 192 3.54 3.34 -7.44
C PHE A 192 2.71 2.11 -7.10
N LEU A 193 1.73 1.72 -7.92
CA LEU A 193 0.99 0.46 -7.76
C LEU A 193 1.91 -0.75 -7.90
N VAL A 194 2.77 -0.74 -8.93
CA VAL A 194 3.75 -1.81 -9.10
C VAL A 194 4.75 -1.79 -7.95
N ALA A 195 5.25 -0.62 -7.55
CA ALA A 195 6.17 -0.47 -6.43
C ALA A 195 5.56 -0.97 -5.11
N ASP A 196 4.29 -0.67 -4.85
CA ASP A 196 3.56 -1.08 -3.66
C ASP A 196 3.43 -2.60 -3.58
N ILE A 197 2.92 -3.24 -4.64
CA ILE A 197 2.83 -4.71 -4.67
C ILE A 197 4.20 -5.34 -4.49
N MET A 198 5.22 -4.88 -5.22
CA MET A 198 6.58 -5.38 -5.07
C MET A 198 7.12 -5.20 -3.65
N SER A 199 6.77 -4.09 -2.99
CA SER A 199 7.21 -3.81 -1.63
C SER A 199 6.65 -4.79 -0.61
N TRP A 200 5.43 -5.31 -0.79
CA TRP A 200 4.87 -6.35 0.09
C TRP A 200 5.70 -7.65 -0.01
N TRP A 201 6.03 -8.07 -1.24
CA TRP A 201 6.88 -9.23 -1.51
C TRP A 201 8.30 -9.06 -0.95
N LEU A 202 8.86 -7.87 -1.09
CA LEU A 202 10.18 -7.56 -0.52
C LEU A 202 10.14 -7.53 1.02
N THR A 203 9.07 -7.00 1.60
CA THR A 203 8.89 -6.94 3.06
C THR A 203 8.79 -8.35 3.66
N LYS A 204 8.14 -9.30 2.96
CA LYS A 204 8.11 -10.72 3.34
C LYS A 204 9.52 -11.34 3.47
N ILE A 205 10.49 -10.84 2.71
CA ILE A 205 11.88 -11.32 2.71
C ILE A 205 12.72 -10.54 3.72
N HIS A 206 12.52 -9.23 3.83
CA HIS A 206 13.30 -8.38 4.73
C HIS A 206 12.48 -7.18 5.26
N PRO A 207 12.44 -6.94 6.58
CA PRO A 207 11.53 -5.98 7.21
C PRO A 207 11.77 -4.52 6.78
N TRP A 208 12.99 -4.17 6.37
CA TRP A 208 13.34 -2.80 5.93
C TRP A 208 12.47 -2.28 4.78
N PHE A 209 11.94 -3.17 3.94
CA PHE A 209 11.10 -2.77 2.80
C PHE A 209 9.70 -2.30 3.21
N ALA A 210 9.31 -2.40 4.48
CA ALA A 210 8.05 -1.84 4.98
C ALA A 210 7.93 -0.33 4.73
N TRP A 211 9.06 0.41 4.75
CA TRP A 211 9.08 1.83 4.37
C TRP A 211 8.67 2.06 2.92
N LEU A 212 9.04 1.16 2.01
CA LEU A 212 8.68 1.27 0.60
C LEU A 212 7.17 1.16 0.40
N VAL A 213 6.49 0.33 1.20
CA VAL A 213 5.02 0.23 1.23
C VAL A 213 4.38 1.59 1.53
N ILE A 214 4.88 2.26 2.57
CA ILE A 214 4.36 3.57 3.00
C ILE A 214 4.58 4.61 1.90
N PHE A 215 5.79 4.70 1.35
CA PHE A 215 6.08 5.68 0.29
C PHE A 215 5.26 5.42 -0.98
N ALA A 216 5.05 4.15 -1.33
CA ALA A 216 4.26 3.80 -2.50
C ALA A 216 2.78 4.14 -2.33
N GLY A 217 2.20 3.79 -1.17
CA GLY A 217 0.83 4.17 -0.81
C GLY A 217 0.63 5.69 -0.79
N MET A 218 1.56 6.44 -0.19
CA MET A 218 1.52 7.91 -0.19
C MET A 218 1.59 8.49 -1.60
N GLY A 219 2.47 7.97 -2.45
CA GLY A 219 2.59 8.41 -3.84
C GLY A 219 1.29 8.23 -4.62
N MET A 220 0.64 7.07 -4.49
CA MET A 220 -0.67 6.82 -5.09
C MET A 220 -1.74 7.77 -4.53
N GLY A 221 -1.79 7.94 -3.21
CA GLY A 221 -2.78 8.80 -2.54
C GLY A 221 -2.67 10.27 -2.95
N ILE A 222 -1.45 10.81 -3.05
CA ILE A 222 -1.22 12.19 -3.50
C ILE A 222 -1.69 12.37 -4.94
N SER A 223 -1.34 11.44 -5.83
CA SER A 223 -1.78 11.51 -7.22
C SER A 223 -3.30 11.42 -7.36
N PHE A 224 -3.91 10.45 -6.66
CA PHE A 224 -5.36 10.33 -6.60
C PHE A 224 -6.01 11.63 -6.14
N MET A 225 -5.52 12.21 -5.05
CA MET A 225 -6.12 13.42 -4.50
C MET A 225 -5.98 14.63 -5.40
N PHE A 226 -4.82 14.80 -6.03
CA PHE A 226 -4.62 15.85 -7.01
C PHE A 226 -5.60 15.73 -8.18
N MET A 227 -5.71 14.55 -8.81
CA MET A 227 -6.63 14.33 -9.93
C MET A 227 -8.10 14.45 -9.52
N TRP A 228 -8.45 13.96 -8.34
CA TRP A 228 -9.82 13.99 -7.82
C TRP A 228 -10.27 15.42 -7.52
N VAL A 229 -9.48 16.18 -6.76
CA VAL A 229 -9.82 17.56 -6.36
C VAL A 229 -9.92 18.44 -7.60
N THR A 230 -8.92 18.42 -8.47
CA THR A 230 -8.90 19.24 -9.68
C THR A 230 -10.10 18.96 -10.58
N SER A 231 -10.46 17.69 -10.79
CA SER A 231 -11.61 17.32 -11.62
C SER A 231 -12.94 17.82 -11.06
N ILE A 232 -13.15 17.67 -9.75
CA ILE A 232 -14.37 18.15 -9.08
C ILE A 232 -14.45 19.67 -9.11
N LEU A 233 -13.35 20.36 -8.76
CA LEU A 233 -13.31 21.82 -8.77
C LEU A 233 -13.58 22.36 -10.17
N GLU A 234 -12.95 21.80 -11.20
CA GLU A 234 -13.10 22.30 -12.57
C GLU A 234 -14.51 22.07 -13.13
N MET A 235 -15.18 20.98 -12.80
CA MET A 235 -16.55 20.73 -13.25
C MET A 235 -17.58 21.71 -12.65
N TRP A 236 -17.43 22.10 -11.38
CA TRP A 236 -18.48 22.78 -10.61
C TRP A 236 -18.15 24.19 -10.11
N LEU A 237 -16.88 24.48 -9.84
CA LEU A 237 -16.45 25.75 -9.22
C LEU A 237 -15.76 26.71 -10.20
N PHE A 238 -15.10 26.20 -11.24
CA PHE A 238 -14.55 27.05 -12.29
C PHE A 238 -15.68 27.55 -13.19
N LYS A 239 -16.22 28.72 -12.86
CA LYS A 239 -17.14 29.43 -13.75
C LYS A 239 -16.41 29.85 -15.02
N PRO A 240 -17.04 29.80 -16.21
CA PRO A 240 -16.55 30.49 -17.39
C PRO A 240 -16.67 32.01 -17.13
N VAL A 241 -15.66 32.58 -16.46
CA VAL A 241 -15.59 34.03 -16.27
C VAL A 241 -15.06 34.61 -17.57
N PHE A 242 -15.96 35.28 -18.30
CA PHE A 242 -15.56 36.20 -19.36
C PHE A 242 -14.53 37.18 -18.79
N ILE A 243 -13.31 37.09 -19.31
CA ILE A 243 -12.21 38.07 -19.39
C ILE A 243 -12.29 39.21 -18.34
N ASN A 244 -11.35 39.19 -17.38
CA ASN A 244 -11.01 40.23 -16.37
C ASN A 244 -11.42 39.97 -14.91
N GLY A 245 -11.09 38.79 -14.36
CA GLY A 245 -11.06 38.54 -12.91
C GLY A 245 -9.80 37.76 -12.52
N LEU A 246 -9.52 37.63 -11.21
CA LEU A 246 -8.31 37.00 -10.63
C LEU A 246 -7.84 35.70 -11.31
N GLY A 247 -8.76 34.91 -11.89
CA GLY A 247 -8.47 33.71 -12.69
C GLY A 247 -7.68 33.95 -13.99
N SER A 248 -7.69 35.15 -14.56
CA SER A 248 -6.86 35.49 -15.72
C SER A 248 -5.37 35.51 -15.39
N ARG A 249 -5.00 35.84 -14.15
CA ARG A 249 -3.61 35.84 -13.68
C ARG A 249 -3.05 34.42 -13.56
N TYR A 250 -3.88 33.47 -13.12
CA TYR A 250 -3.53 32.06 -13.08
C TYR A 250 -3.35 31.47 -14.48
N LEU A 251 -4.29 31.77 -15.40
CA LEU A 251 -4.17 31.32 -16.80
C LEU A 251 -2.96 31.96 -17.49
N GLN A 252 -2.70 33.26 -17.27
CA GLN A 252 -1.49 33.93 -17.76
C GLN A 252 -0.20 33.34 -17.17
N TRP A 253 -0.22 32.90 -15.91
CA TRP A 253 0.91 32.21 -15.29
C TRP A 253 1.09 30.78 -15.83
N ARG A 254 0.01 30.02 -16.01
CA ARG A 254 0.00 28.68 -16.65
C ARG A 254 0.50 28.74 -18.10
N ASP A 255 0.04 29.74 -18.85
CA ASP A 255 0.38 29.96 -20.26
C ASP A 255 1.65 30.80 -20.42
N SER A 256 2.31 31.16 -19.32
CA SER A 256 3.56 31.90 -19.38
C SER A 256 4.63 31.01 -20.02
N PRO A 257 5.46 31.55 -20.92
CA PRO A 257 6.57 30.81 -21.54
C PRO A 257 7.74 30.55 -20.58
N GLU A 258 7.61 30.93 -19.31
CA GLU A 258 8.65 30.73 -18.30
C GLU A 258 8.61 29.29 -17.76
N ALA A 259 9.77 28.64 -17.68
CA ALA A 259 9.89 27.27 -17.20
C ALA A 259 9.33 27.12 -15.77
N SER A 260 8.36 26.22 -15.60
CA SER A 260 7.73 25.92 -14.31
C SER A 260 8.77 25.41 -13.31
N ILE A 261 8.47 25.49 -12.01
CA ILE A 261 9.30 24.89 -10.96
C ILE A 261 9.55 23.40 -11.25
N ALA A 262 8.56 22.67 -11.79
CA ALA A 262 8.76 21.29 -12.20
C ALA A 262 9.70 21.14 -13.40
N ASP A 263 9.67 22.06 -14.37
CA ASP A 263 10.64 22.05 -15.48
C ASP A 263 12.05 22.29 -14.96
N ARG A 264 12.21 23.22 -14.01
CA ARG A 264 13.50 23.49 -13.37
C ARG A 264 14.00 22.28 -12.59
N ILE A 265 13.14 21.63 -11.82
CA ILE A 265 13.45 20.37 -11.12
C ILE A 265 13.78 19.27 -12.12
N TRP A 266 13.03 19.14 -13.22
CA TRP A 266 13.27 18.14 -14.26
C TRP A 266 14.61 18.37 -14.97
N VAL A 267 14.98 19.62 -15.25
CA VAL A 267 16.29 19.98 -15.79
C VAL A 267 17.40 19.61 -14.81
N VAL A 268 17.21 19.86 -13.50
CA VAL A 268 18.17 19.47 -12.45
C VAL A 268 18.29 17.95 -12.35
N ILE A 269 17.17 17.21 -12.35
CA ILE A 269 17.16 15.74 -12.35
C ILE A 269 17.84 15.19 -13.60
N LYS A 270 17.58 15.78 -14.78
CA LYS A 270 18.20 15.37 -16.04
C LYS A 270 19.70 15.65 -16.06
N ALA A 271 20.13 16.76 -15.46
CA ALA A 271 21.55 17.11 -15.28
C ALA A 271 22.24 16.18 -14.28
N LEU A 272 21.59 15.82 -13.17
CA LEU A 272 22.10 14.83 -12.22
C LEU A 272 22.18 13.44 -12.86
N ALA A 273 21.14 13.02 -13.58
CA ALA A 273 21.11 11.74 -14.27
C ALA A 273 22.18 11.63 -15.38
N SER A 274 22.50 12.73 -16.07
CA SER A 274 23.57 12.75 -17.07
C SER A 274 24.96 12.66 -16.44
N GLN A 275 25.15 13.16 -15.21
CA GLN A 275 26.38 12.99 -14.44
C GLN A 275 26.54 11.59 -13.84
N VAL A 276 25.43 10.89 -13.58
CA VAL A 276 25.48 9.50 -13.07
C VAL A 276 25.84 8.50 -14.18
N LYS A 277 25.49 8.75 -15.45
CA LYS A 277 25.85 7.88 -16.58
C LYS A 277 27.35 7.55 -16.69
N PRO A 278 28.29 8.53 -16.66
CA PRO A 278 29.72 8.22 -16.73
C PRO A 278 30.22 7.49 -15.46
N ALA A 279 29.66 7.78 -14.28
CA ALA A 279 30.03 7.07 -13.05
C ALA A 279 29.58 5.60 -13.08
N VAL A 280 28.35 5.33 -13.54
CA VAL A 280 27.84 3.96 -13.69
C VAL A 280 28.63 3.20 -14.76
N ALA A 281 28.96 3.83 -15.88
CA ALA A 281 29.81 3.25 -16.91
C ALA A 281 31.22 2.92 -16.38
N PHE A 282 31.83 3.83 -15.61
CA PHE A 282 33.12 3.59 -14.97
C PHE A 282 33.06 2.45 -13.95
N VAL A 283 32.02 2.39 -13.11
CA VAL A 283 31.84 1.31 -12.13
C VAL A 283 31.59 -0.03 -12.81
N THR A 284 30.77 -0.08 -13.87
CA THR A 284 30.56 -1.33 -14.64
C THR A 284 31.84 -1.78 -15.33
N GLU A 285 32.64 -0.86 -15.86
CA GLU A 285 33.93 -1.19 -16.48
C GLU A 285 34.95 -1.70 -15.44
N GLN A 286 35.02 -1.07 -14.26
CA GLN A 286 35.87 -1.53 -13.17
C GLN A 286 35.43 -2.89 -12.63
N TRP A 287 34.12 -3.11 -12.51
CA TRP A 287 33.54 -4.39 -12.09
C TRP A 287 33.84 -5.51 -13.11
N LEU A 288 33.68 -5.25 -14.41
CA LEU A 288 34.01 -6.21 -15.47
C LEU A 288 35.50 -6.52 -15.55
N LYS A 289 36.39 -5.54 -15.28
CA LYS A 289 37.84 -5.71 -15.34
C LYS A 289 38.43 -6.41 -14.12
N HIS A 290 37.96 -6.08 -12.91
CA HIS A 290 38.63 -6.51 -11.68
C HIS A 290 37.82 -7.54 -10.87
N VAL A 291 36.49 -7.46 -10.90
CA VAL A 291 35.62 -8.25 -10.00
C VAL A 291 35.06 -9.48 -10.71
N TRP A 292 34.58 -9.31 -11.94
CA TRP A 292 34.00 -10.39 -12.75
C TRP A 292 34.96 -11.56 -13.02
N PRO A 293 36.27 -11.36 -13.31
CA PRO A 293 37.20 -12.46 -13.52
C PRO A 293 37.43 -13.29 -12.25
N VAL A 294 37.44 -12.65 -11.07
CA VAL A 294 37.61 -13.30 -9.77
C VAL A 294 36.38 -14.15 -9.42
N ILE A 295 35.18 -13.59 -9.63
CA ILE A 295 33.92 -14.32 -9.44
C ILE A 295 33.81 -15.51 -10.40
N LYS A 296 34.15 -15.31 -11.69
CA LYS A 296 34.14 -16.38 -12.69
C LYS A 296 35.17 -17.49 -12.38
N GLY A 297 36.27 -17.14 -11.70
CA GLY A 297 37.26 -18.10 -11.20
C GLY A 297 36.77 -18.92 -10.00
N LEU A 298 35.95 -18.32 -9.13
CA LEU A 298 35.33 -19.01 -7.99
C LEU A 298 34.24 -20.01 -8.42
N PHE A 299 33.53 -19.75 -9.52
CA PHE A 299 32.53 -20.67 -10.09
C PHE A 299 33.10 -21.79 -10.98
N LYS A 300 34.43 -21.83 -11.19
CA LYS A 300 35.12 -22.89 -11.96
C LYS A 300 35.92 -23.87 -11.09
N LYS A 301 35.79 -23.79 -9.76
CA LYS A 301 36.16 -24.84 -8.81
C LYS A 301 34.90 -25.55 -8.32
#